data_AF-A0A085MVM7-F1
#
_entry.id   AF-A0A085MVM7-F1
#
_cell.length_a   1.000
_cell.length_b   1.000
_cell.length_c   1.000
_cell.angle_alpha   90.00
_cell.angle_beta   90.00
_cell.angle_gamma   90.00
#
_symmetry.space_group_name_H-M   'P 1'
#
loop_
_entity.id
_entity.type
_entity.pdbx_description
1 polymer ?
#
loop_
_entity_poly.entity_id
_entity_poly.type
_entity_poly.pdbx_seq_one_letter_code
_entity_poly.pdbx_strand_id
1 'polypeptide(L)'
;WQRGESISWCWDNGAVCERLDEIGSRIVFSITAHVIAKETSLDSVLDRVRKWTQKGWPRNPVPEAFKPFVPHRSELSVHKDCVLRDSRVEIPLPLRTQVLQLLHAGQPGIVRMKRWPGLDKDVEKTVLSCLPCQENRHNLPRENEHRWPEARTPWSKIHVEFFGKTVPREAIVQTVSTKAAVSVLRTLFATHGIPDYVVNDNSTAFTSAEFAEFMKSNCIQHLNHGTLPSCLERSSRTTSSE
;
A
#
# COMPACT_ATOMS: atom_id res chain seq x y z
N TRP A 1 -16.03 17.93 8.74
CA TRP A 1 -14.65 17.63 8.31
C TRP A 1 -14.64 17.39 6.82
N GLN A 2 -14.39 18.46 6.06
CA GLN A 2 -14.20 18.45 4.62
C GLN A 2 -12.85 17.81 4.29
N ARG A 3 -12.79 16.99 3.23
CA ARG A 3 -11.56 16.77 2.48
C ARG A 3 -11.93 16.52 1.01
N GLY A 4 -12.00 17.62 0.28
CA GLY A 4 -11.96 17.66 -1.17
C GLY A 4 -11.05 18.81 -1.55
N GLU A 5 -9.76 18.54 -1.70
CA GLU A 5 -8.82 19.46 -2.34
C GLU A 5 -7.89 18.64 -3.24
N SER A 6 -8.19 18.70 -4.52
CA SER A 6 -7.33 18.30 -5.62
C SER A 6 -6.22 19.34 -5.74
N ILE A 7 -4.98 18.98 -5.38
CA ILE A 7 -3.83 19.87 -5.55
C ILE A 7 -3.42 19.87 -7.03
N SER A 8 -3.95 20.86 -7.76
CA SER A 8 -3.42 21.34 -9.02
C SER A 8 -2.03 21.94 -8.77
N TRP A 9 -0.98 21.37 -9.38
CA TRP A 9 0.36 21.96 -9.33
C TRP A 9 0.48 23.01 -10.44
N CYS A 10 0.16 24.26 -10.10
CA CYS A 10 0.47 25.42 -10.93
C CYS A 10 1.98 25.70 -10.89
N TRP A 11 2.60 25.70 -12.08
CA TRP A 11 3.92 26.25 -12.37
C TRP A 11 3.82 27.78 -12.43
N ASP A 12 3.80 28.43 -11.27
CA ASP A 12 4.22 29.84 -11.20
C ASP A 12 5.18 29.97 -10.02
N ASN A 13 6.36 30.53 -10.31
CA ASN A 13 7.50 30.79 -9.41
C ASN A 13 8.42 29.59 -9.07
N GLY A 14 9.27 29.21 -10.04
CA GLY A 14 10.70 28.95 -9.78
C GLY A 14 11.17 27.70 -9.00
N ALA A 15 10.29 26.90 -8.39
CA ALA A 15 10.71 26.00 -7.30
C ALA A 15 11.03 24.52 -7.64
N VAL A 16 11.26 24.13 -8.90
CA VAL A 16 11.66 22.73 -9.20
C VAL A 16 13.18 22.52 -9.10
N CYS A 17 13.98 23.58 -9.25
CA CYS A 17 15.45 23.46 -9.27
C CYS A 17 16.11 23.58 -7.89
N GLU A 18 15.47 24.23 -6.91
CA GLU A 18 16.05 24.50 -5.57
C GLU A 18 15.89 23.33 -4.60
N ARG A 19 15.00 22.37 -4.87
CA ARG A 19 14.67 21.33 -3.88
C ARG A 19 15.71 20.21 -3.74
N LEU A 20 16.82 20.28 -4.49
CA LEU A 20 18.01 19.47 -4.25
C LEU A 20 19.00 20.14 -3.27
N ASP A 21 18.82 21.43 -2.96
CA ASP A 21 19.68 22.17 -2.03
C ASP A 21 19.12 22.20 -0.58
N GLU A 22 17.86 21.82 -0.35
CA GLU A 22 17.20 21.78 0.98
C GLU A 22 17.29 20.41 1.71
N ILE A 23 18.41 19.70 1.61
CA ILE A 23 18.72 18.59 2.52
C ILE A 23 19.94 18.98 3.36
N GLY A 24 19.66 19.53 4.53
CA GLY A 24 20.62 20.17 5.41
C GLY A 24 21.78 19.29 5.89
N SER A 25 22.97 19.89 5.85
CA SER A 25 24.11 19.72 6.76
C SER A 25 24.64 18.29 7.01
N ARG A 26 25.46 17.82 6.05
CA ARG A 26 26.69 17.03 6.27
C ARG A 26 27.32 16.69 4.90
N ILE A 27 28.28 17.51 4.47
CA ILE A 27 29.13 17.35 3.26
C ILE A 27 28.44 16.55 2.14
N VAL A 28 27.54 17.21 1.42
CA VAL A 28 26.86 16.66 0.24
C VAL A 28 27.36 17.47 -0.96
N PHE A 29 27.98 16.81 -1.93
CA PHE A 29 28.18 17.42 -3.26
C PHE A 29 26.79 17.79 -3.80
N SER A 30 26.46 19.08 -3.86
CA SER A 30 25.17 19.52 -4.38
C SER A 30 25.11 19.23 -5.88
N ILE A 31 24.16 18.39 -6.29
CA ILE A 31 23.92 18.12 -7.71
C ILE A 31 23.08 19.28 -8.24
N THR A 32 23.76 20.26 -8.83
CA THR A 32 23.11 21.42 -9.45
C THR A 32 22.73 21.11 -10.90
N ALA A 33 21.79 21.89 -11.45
CA ALA A 33 21.43 21.79 -12.88
C ALA A 33 22.64 22.00 -13.81
N HIS A 34 23.62 22.81 -13.40
CA HIS A 34 24.85 23.00 -14.18
C HIS A 34 25.68 21.72 -14.26
N VAL A 35 25.81 20.98 -13.14
CA VAL A 35 26.50 19.69 -13.11
C VAL A 35 25.78 18.68 -14.02
N ILE A 36 24.45 18.63 -13.94
CA ILE A 36 23.65 17.73 -14.79
C ILE A 36 23.80 18.09 -16.26
N ALA A 37 23.71 19.37 -16.63
CA ALA A 37 23.90 19.82 -18.00
C ALA A 37 25.28 19.45 -18.55
N LYS A 38 26.33 19.64 -17.74
CA LYS A 38 27.70 19.25 -18.08
C LYS A 38 27.79 17.74 -18.34
N GLU A 39 27.34 16.90 -17.41
CA GLU A 39 27.37 15.45 -17.59
C GLU A 39 26.47 14.98 -18.75
N THR A 40 25.33 15.63 -18.96
CA THR A 40 24.44 15.39 -20.12
C THR A 40 25.16 15.63 -21.44
N SER A 41 26.00 16.67 -21.52
CA SER A 41 26.79 16.97 -22.73
C SER A 41 27.91 15.97 -23.00
N LEU A 42 28.41 15.30 -21.95
CA LEU A 42 29.42 14.25 -22.06
C LEU A 42 28.79 12.89 -22.40
N ASP A 43 27.52 12.69 -22.04
CA ASP A 43 26.76 11.49 -22.35
C ASP A 43 26.32 11.49 -23.84
N SER A 44 26.93 10.60 -24.62
CA SER A 44 26.64 10.47 -26.06
C SER A 44 25.17 10.19 -26.40
N VAL A 45 24.41 9.55 -25.50
CA VAL A 45 22.99 9.26 -25.69
C VAL A 45 22.16 10.47 -25.29
N LEU A 46 22.34 11.00 -24.08
CA LEU A 46 21.53 12.12 -23.59
C LEU A 46 21.82 13.43 -24.34
N ASP A 47 23.06 13.69 -24.75
CA ASP A 47 23.38 14.86 -25.60
C ASP A 47 22.66 14.79 -26.95
N ARG A 48 22.58 13.58 -27.52
CA ARG A 48 21.87 13.36 -28.79
C ARG A 48 20.36 13.53 -28.61
N VAL A 49 19.79 12.97 -27.53
CA VAL A 49 18.38 13.16 -27.17
C VAL A 49 18.08 14.63 -26.95
N ARG A 50 18.92 15.37 -26.21
CA ARG A 50 18.82 16.83 -26.01
C ARG A 50 18.72 17.58 -27.34
N LYS A 51 19.62 17.27 -28.28
CA LYS A 51 19.65 17.89 -29.61
C LYS A 51 18.40 17.57 -30.43
N TRP A 52 17.91 16.32 -30.40
CA TRP A 52 16.68 15.92 -31.09
C TRP A 52 15.42 16.54 -30.49
N THR A 53 15.37 16.68 -29.16
CA THR A 53 14.24 17.36 -28.50
C THR A 53 14.18 18.84 -28.89
N GLN A 54 15.32 19.50 -29.10
CA GLN A 54 15.36 20.91 -29.54
C GLN A 54 15.14 21.09 -31.05
N LYS A 55 15.71 20.23 -31.90
CA LYS A 55 15.77 20.41 -33.36
C LYS A 55 14.80 19.53 -34.14
N GLY A 56 14.11 18.62 -33.46
CA GLY A 56 13.25 17.62 -34.05
C GLY A 56 13.87 16.22 -34.06
N TRP A 57 13.01 15.22 -33.84
CA TRP A 57 13.37 13.81 -33.84
C TRP A 57 13.54 13.28 -35.27
N PRO A 58 14.46 12.33 -35.50
CA PRO A 58 14.65 11.71 -36.80
C PRO A 58 13.39 10.92 -37.22
N ARG A 59 13.09 10.91 -38.51
CA ARG A 59 11.99 10.12 -39.10
C ARG A 59 12.34 8.64 -39.29
N ASN A 60 13.63 8.35 -39.42
CA ASN A 60 14.13 6.99 -39.64
C ASN A 60 14.23 6.21 -38.31
N PRO A 61 14.28 4.87 -38.36
CA PRO A 61 14.55 4.05 -37.18
C PRO A 61 15.82 4.50 -36.46
N VAL A 62 15.71 4.70 -35.14
CA VAL A 62 16.85 5.07 -34.31
C VAL A 62 17.60 3.83 -33.81
N PRO A 63 18.91 3.96 -33.53
CA PRO A 63 19.69 2.88 -32.90
C PRO A 63 19.08 2.42 -31.56
N GLU A 64 19.41 1.19 -31.14
CA GLU A 64 18.85 0.53 -29.94
C GLU A 64 18.94 1.41 -28.68
N ALA A 65 20.07 2.09 -28.50
CA ALA A 65 20.32 2.96 -27.35
C ALA A 65 19.29 4.11 -27.19
N PHE A 66 18.60 4.49 -28.27
CA PHE A 66 17.63 5.59 -28.27
C PHE A 66 16.18 5.11 -28.23
N LYS A 67 15.92 3.82 -28.50
CA LYS A 67 14.56 3.27 -28.48
C LYS A 67 13.78 3.55 -27.20
N PRO A 68 14.39 3.54 -25.98
CA PRO A 68 13.66 3.87 -24.76
C PRO A 68 13.03 5.28 -24.75
N PHE A 69 13.57 6.22 -25.52
CA PHE A 69 13.10 7.61 -25.55
C PHE A 69 12.05 7.87 -26.64
N VAL A 70 11.96 7.02 -27.67
CA VAL A 70 11.05 7.20 -28.82
C VAL A 70 9.56 7.23 -28.42
N PRO A 71 9.06 6.35 -27.52
CA PRO A 71 7.67 6.39 -27.08
C PRO A 71 7.32 7.68 -26.33
N HIS A 72 8.31 8.28 -25.66
CA HIS A 72 8.13 9.43 -24.78
C HIS A 72 8.60 10.74 -25.41
N ARG A 73 8.89 10.75 -26.72
CA ARG A 73 9.44 11.93 -27.40
C ARG A 73 8.60 13.20 -27.28
N SER A 74 7.28 13.07 -27.13
CA SER A 74 6.34 14.19 -26.91
C SER A 74 6.33 14.70 -25.46
N GLU A 75 6.76 13.85 -24.52
CA GLU A 75 6.92 14.18 -23.10
C GLU A 75 8.28 14.81 -22.81
N LEU A 76 9.22 14.75 -23.77
CA LEU A 76 10.58 15.26 -23.59
C LEU A 76 10.66 16.76 -23.84
N SER A 77 11.37 17.44 -22.93
CA SER A 77 11.66 18.87 -23.02
C SER A 77 13.12 19.14 -22.63
N VAL A 78 13.63 20.32 -22.98
CA VAL A 78 14.99 20.75 -22.59
C VAL A 78 14.90 22.08 -21.87
N HIS A 79 15.47 22.15 -20.67
CA HIS A 79 15.55 23.36 -19.87
C HIS A 79 16.92 23.46 -19.20
N LYS A 80 17.60 24.61 -19.33
CA LYS A 80 18.98 24.82 -18.87
C LYS A 80 19.92 23.68 -19.28
N ASP A 81 19.82 23.25 -20.54
CA ASP A 81 20.57 22.13 -21.12
C ASP A 81 20.38 20.75 -20.45
N CYS A 82 19.44 20.63 -19.52
CA CYS A 82 19.02 19.37 -18.95
C CYS A 82 17.87 18.79 -19.79
N VAL A 83 17.89 17.48 -20.01
CA VAL A 83 16.76 16.76 -20.62
C VAL A 83 15.75 16.42 -19.54
N LEU A 84 14.49 16.74 -19.77
CA LEU A 84 13.39 16.41 -18.88
C LEU A 84 12.35 15.55 -19.58
N ARG A 85 11.71 14.66 -18.82
CA ARG A 85 10.52 13.92 -19.22
C ARG A 85 9.35 14.33 -18.32
N ASP A 86 8.30 14.88 -18.93
CA ASP A 86 7.19 15.61 -18.32
C ASP A 86 7.65 16.79 -17.45
N SER A 87 8.21 16.49 -16.28
CA SER A 87 8.75 17.47 -15.33
C SER A 87 9.91 16.91 -14.51
N ARG A 88 10.52 15.81 -14.94
CA ARG A 88 11.59 15.09 -14.22
C ARG A 88 12.86 15.08 -15.05
N VAL A 89 14.00 15.27 -14.41
CA VAL A 89 15.29 15.29 -15.10
C VAL A 89 15.75 13.87 -15.43
N GLU A 90 16.13 13.63 -16.68
CA GLU A 90 16.82 12.41 -17.10
C GLU A 90 18.25 12.44 -16.57
N ILE A 91 18.59 11.53 -15.65
CA ILE A 91 19.86 11.56 -14.92
C ILE A 91 20.95 10.83 -15.71
N PRO A 92 22.06 11.51 -16.08
CA PRO A 92 23.23 10.87 -16.68
C PRO A 92 23.78 9.74 -15.82
N LEU A 93 24.26 8.68 -16.45
CA LEU A 93 24.77 7.47 -15.76
C LEU A 93 25.73 7.78 -14.59
N PRO A 94 26.72 8.69 -14.72
CA PRO A 94 27.66 9.00 -13.63
C PRO A 94 26.99 9.59 -12.38
N LEU A 95 25.87 10.30 -12.54
CA LEU A 95 25.19 10.99 -11.44
C LEU A 95 24.12 10.12 -10.77
N ARG A 96 23.73 8.99 -11.37
CA ARG A 96 22.64 8.15 -10.85
C ARG A 96 22.88 7.70 -9.42
N THR A 97 24.09 7.23 -9.10
CA THR A 97 24.44 6.80 -7.75
C THR A 97 24.28 7.91 -6.71
N GLN A 98 24.76 9.12 -7.04
CA GLN A 98 24.66 10.25 -6.12
C GLN A 98 23.21 10.73 -5.96
N VAL A 99 22.44 10.80 -7.06
CA VAL A 99 21.00 11.12 -7.01
C VAL A 99 20.24 10.09 -6.18
N LEU A 100 20.55 8.79 -6.33
CA LEU A 100 19.92 7.73 -5.53
C LEU A 100 20.24 7.87 -4.04
N GLN A 101 21.47 8.23 -3.68
CA GLN A 101 21.83 8.51 -2.29
C GLN A 101 21.04 9.69 -1.71
N LEU A 102 20.88 10.77 -2.48
CA LEU A 102 20.05 11.93 -2.10
C LEU A 102 18.58 11.55 -1.91
N LEU A 103 18.02 10.81 -2.87
CA LEU A 103 16.63 10.33 -2.81
C LEU A 103 16.41 9.37 -1.62
N HIS A 104 17.44 8.60 -1.27
CA HIS A 104 17.40 7.65 -0.15
C HIS A 104 17.56 8.32 1.22
N ALA A 105 18.33 9.41 1.31
CA ALA A 105 18.62 10.11 2.57
C ALA A 105 17.35 10.59 3.30
N GLY A 106 16.29 10.95 2.57
CA GLY A 106 15.01 11.36 3.15
C GLY A 106 14.08 10.21 3.59
N GLN A 107 14.53 8.95 3.50
CA GLN A 107 13.75 7.73 3.78
C GLN A 107 12.30 7.71 3.21
N PRO A 108 12.01 8.20 1.99
CA PRO A 108 10.64 8.39 1.55
C PRO A 108 9.89 7.09 1.18
N GLY A 109 10.45 5.91 1.47
CA GLY A 109 9.92 4.62 1.05
C GLY A 109 10.11 4.36 -0.46
N ILE A 110 10.22 3.09 -0.84
CA ILE A 110 10.53 2.65 -2.21
C ILE A 110 9.59 3.20 -3.28
N VAL A 111 8.30 3.39 -2.95
CA VAL A 111 7.27 3.88 -3.88
C VAL A 111 7.54 5.32 -4.31
N ARG A 112 8.09 6.16 -3.42
CA ARG A 112 8.42 7.54 -3.75
C ARG A 112 9.71 7.64 -4.56
N MET A 113 10.62 6.69 -4.39
CA MET A 113 11.88 6.61 -5.16
C MET A 113 11.67 6.08 -6.59
N LYS A 114 10.77 5.11 -6.80
CA LYS A 114 10.39 4.53 -8.13
C LYS A 114 9.68 5.52 -9.08
N ARG A 115 9.53 6.77 -8.67
CA ARG A 115 8.87 7.78 -9.51
C ARG A 115 9.84 8.43 -10.50
N TRP A 116 11.11 8.03 -10.54
CA TRP A 116 12.13 8.66 -11.38
C TRP A 116 12.40 7.84 -12.66
N PRO A 117 12.36 8.47 -13.86
CA PRO A 117 12.55 7.75 -15.11
C PRO A 117 13.86 6.97 -15.14
N GLY A 118 13.77 5.67 -15.48
CA GLY A 118 14.95 4.83 -15.71
C GLY A 118 15.75 4.45 -14.46
N LEU A 119 15.26 4.74 -13.24
CA LEU A 119 15.94 4.41 -11.99
C LEU A 119 15.30 3.26 -11.20
N ASP A 120 14.20 2.66 -11.67
CA ASP A 120 13.44 1.68 -10.88
C ASP A 120 14.28 0.50 -10.35
N LYS A 121 15.13 -0.08 -11.21
CA LYS A 121 16.01 -1.19 -10.84
C LYS A 121 17.08 -0.76 -9.84
N ASP A 122 17.63 0.44 -10.03
CA ASP A 122 18.67 0.97 -9.16
C ASP A 122 18.09 1.34 -7.79
N VAL A 123 16.87 1.90 -7.75
CA VAL A 123 16.09 2.16 -6.54
C VAL A 123 15.82 0.87 -5.77
N GLU A 124 15.34 -0.18 -6.45
CA GLU A 124 15.12 -1.49 -5.83
C GLU A 124 16.41 -2.02 -5.20
N LYS A 125 17.51 -1.99 -5.94
CA LYS A 125 18.82 -2.43 -5.47
C LYS A 125 19.27 -1.64 -4.24
N THR A 126 19.17 -0.31 -4.26
CA THR A 126 19.55 0.55 -3.13
C THR A 126 18.73 0.24 -1.89
N VAL A 127 17.41 0.11 -2.01
CA VAL A 127 16.52 -0.21 -0.88
C VAL A 127 16.80 -1.61 -0.34
N LEU A 128 17.03 -2.61 -1.22
CA LEU A 128 17.39 -3.98 -0.81
C LEU A 128 18.71 -4.05 -0.06
N SER A 129 19.69 -3.22 -0.43
CA SER A 129 21.00 -3.16 0.24
C SER A 129 21.00 -2.37 1.55
N CYS A 130 19.94 -1.62 1.87
CA CYS A 130 19.89 -0.76 3.05
C CYS A 130 19.27 -1.49 4.25
N LEU A 131 20.09 -1.82 5.25
CA LEU A 131 19.67 -2.48 6.48
C LEU A 131 18.52 -1.76 7.21
N PRO A 132 18.61 -0.44 7.50
CA PRO A 132 17.48 0.30 8.09
C PRO A 132 16.17 0.20 7.31
N CYS A 133 16.23 0.20 5.97
CA CYS A 133 15.02 0.05 5.15
C CYS A 133 14.47 -1.37 5.15
N GLN A 134 15.32 -2.38 5.30
CA GLN A 134 14.88 -3.77 5.44
C GLN A 134 14.23 -4.01 6.81
N GLU A 135 14.78 -3.44 7.88
CA GLU A 135 14.23 -3.57 9.24
C GLU A 135 12.87 -2.88 9.39
N ASN A 136 12.71 -1.70 8.78
CA ASN A 136 11.43 -0.96 8.77
C ASN A 136 10.46 -1.41 7.67
N ARG A 137 10.77 -2.47 6.91
CA ARG A 137 9.86 -2.98 5.90
C ARG A 137 8.66 -3.60 6.60
N HIS A 138 7.45 -3.11 6.28
CA HIS A 138 6.24 -3.84 6.63
C HIS A 138 6.32 -5.24 6.02
N ASN A 139 6.39 -6.25 6.88
CA ASN A 139 6.17 -7.62 6.45
C ASN A 139 4.83 -7.65 5.71
N LEU A 140 4.82 -8.24 4.52
CA LEU A 140 3.55 -8.70 3.96
C LEU A 140 2.86 -9.51 5.06
N PRO A 141 1.55 -9.31 5.30
CA PRO A 141 0.82 -10.22 6.17
C PRO A 141 1.19 -11.62 5.70
N ARG A 142 1.76 -12.44 6.60
CA ARG A 142 1.98 -13.85 6.27
C ARG A 142 0.65 -14.32 5.74
N GLU A 143 0.66 -14.90 4.54
CA GLU A 143 -0.50 -15.52 3.92
C GLU A 143 -0.85 -16.76 4.74
N ASN A 144 -1.35 -16.52 5.95
CA ASN A 144 -2.11 -17.48 6.70
C ASN A 144 -3.51 -17.38 6.10
N GLU A 145 -3.69 -17.95 4.90
CA GLU A 145 -5.01 -18.30 4.37
C GLU A 145 -5.63 -19.39 5.26
N HIS A 146 -5.91 -19.06 6.52
CA HIS A 146 -6.91 -19.81 7.27
C HIS A 146 -8.24 -19.20 6.84
N ARG A 147 -8.75 -19.71 5.72
CA ARG A 147 -10.04 -19.33 5.19
C ARG A 147 -11.08 -19.62 6.28
N TRP A 148 -11.82 -18.61 6.71
CA TRP A 148 -12.97 -18.77 7.59
C TRP A 148 -13.88 -19.89 7.05
N PRO A 149 -14.54 -20.69 7.91
CA PRO A 149 -15.51 -21.67 7.46
C PRO A 149 -16.52 -21.03 6.49
N GLU A 150 -16.71 -21.65 5.33
CA GLU A 150 -17.69 -21.20 4.35
C GLU A 150 -19.11 -21.36 4.91
N ALA A 151 -19.96 -20.36 4.68
CA ALA A 151 -21.36 -20.44 5.04
C ALA A 151 -22.07 -21.37 4.04
N ARG A 152 -22.50 -22.56 4.51
CA ARG A 152 -23.11 -23.59 3.64
C ARG A 152 -24.59 -23.37 3.41
N THR A 153 -25.27 -22.70 4.34
CA THR A 153 -26.70 -22.37 4.26
C THR A 153 -26.93 -20.95 4.79
N PRO A 154 -28.02 -20.27 4.40
CA PRO A 154 -28.43 -19.03 5.06
C PRO A 154 -28.48 -19.24 6.57
N TRP A 155 -27.98 -18.27 7.33
CA TRP A 155 -27.92 -18.33 8.80
C TRP A 155 -26.93 -19.35 9.40
N SER A 156 -26.15 -20.11 8.62
CA SER A 156 -25.14 -21.03 9.18
C SER A 156 -23.95 -20.31 9.84
N LYS A 157 -23.69 -19.07 9.41
CA LYS A 157 -22.64 -18.21 9.95
C LYS A 157 -23.17 -16.79 10.10
N ILE A 158 -23.02 -16.22 11.29
CA ILE A 158 -23.38 -14.83 11.55
C ILE A 158 -22.19 -14.04 12.06
N HIS A 159 -22.10 -12.78 11.64
CA HIS A 159 -21.12 -11.83 12.13
C HIS A 159 -21.85 -10.87 13.09
N VAL A 160 -21.25 -10.62 14.24
CA VAL A 160 -21.81 -9.77 15.29
C VAL A 160 -20.78 -8.72 15.69
N GLU A 161 -21.17 -7.46 15.61
CA GLU A 161 -20.34 -6.31 15.98
C GLU A 161 -21.24 -5.24 16.59
N PHE A 162 -20.69 -4.43 17.51
CA PHE A 162 -21.39 -3.26 18.03
C PHE A 162 -21.09 -2.06 17.14
N PHE A 163 -22.07 -1.65 16.33
CA PHE A 163 -21.98 -0.42 15.54
C PHE A 163 -22.55 0.79 16.29
N GLY A 164 -21.99 1.97 16.01
CA GLY A 164 -22.48 3.24 16.53
C GLY A 164 -23.91 3.58 16.07
N LYS A 165 -24.49 4.64 16.65
CA LYS A 165 -25.91 5.07 16.58
C LYS A 165 -26.53 5.32 15.19
N THR A 166 -25.88 4.98 14.08
CA THR A 166 -26.25 5.42 12.72
C THR A 166 -26.39 4.29 11.71
N VAL A 167 -26.87 3.10 12.11
CA VAL A 167 -27.27 2.05 11.16
C VAL A 167 -28.76 1.67 11.33
N PRO A 168 -29.59 1.75 10.27
CA PRO A 168 -31.05 1.68 10.38
C PRO A 168 -31.65 0.26 10.37
N ARG A 169 -30.85 -0.81 10.55
CA ARG A 169 -31.34 -2.18 10.27
C ARG A 169 -30.92 -3.29 11.21
N GLU A 170 -30.33 -2.96 12.36
CA GLU A 170 -29.79 -3.95 13.31
C GLU A 170 -30.38 -3.75 14.70
N ALA A 171 -30.45 -4.84 15.49
CA ALA A 171 -31.03 -4.85 16.82
C ALA A 171 -30.30 -3.85 17.75
N ILE A 172 -31.01 -2.79 18.12
CA ILE A 172 -30.44 -1.68 18.89
C ILE A 172 -30.31 -2.08 20.35
N VAL A 173 -29.08 -2.07 20.87
CA VAL A 173 -28.80 -2.18 22.30
C VAL A 173 -28.48 -0.81 22.90
N GLN A 174 -28.92 -0.57 24.14
CA GLN A 174 -28.64 0.69 24.85
C GLN A 174 -27.22 0.74 25.43
N THR A 175 -26.59 -0.42 25.66
CA THR A 175 -25.24 -0.53 26.23
C THR A 175 -24.45 -1.64 25.52
N VAL A 176 -23.17 -1.36 25.27
CA VAL A 176 -22.20 -2.35 24.78
C VAL A 176 -21.81 -3.24 25.97
N SER A 177 -22.52 -4.35 26.13
CA SER A 177 -22.29 -5.32 27.20
C SER A 177 -22.61 -6.73 26.74
N THR A 178 -21.97 -7.74 27.37
CA THR A 178 -22.24 -9.15 27.11
C THR A 178 -23.71 -9.48 27.26
N LYS A 179 -24.32 -9.06 28.37
CA LYS A 179 -25.73 -9.33 28.69
C LYS A 179 -26.68 -8.78 27.62
N ALA A 180 -26.40 -7.57 27.11
CA ALA A 180 -27.18 -6.97 26.04
C ALA A 180 -27.04 -7.76 24.72
N ALA A 181 -25.81 -8.15 24.36
CA ALA A 181 -25.57 -9.00 23.19
C ALA A 181 -26.29 -10.35 23.29
N VAL A 182 -26.16 -11.06 24.42
CA VAL A 182 -26.80 -12.36 24.64
C VAL A 182 -28.33 -12.25 24.56
N SER A 183 -28.92 -11.19 25.09
CA SER A 183 -30.37 -10.96 25.02
C SER A 183 -30.87 -10.83 23.57
N VAL A 184 -30.16 -10.04 22.76
CA VAL A 184 -30.46 -9.88 21.33
C VAL A 184 -30.26 -11.19 20.57
N LEU A 185 -29.13 -11.87 20.80
CA LEU A 185 -28.83 -13.14 20.14
C LEU A 185 -29.85 -14.22 20.46
N ARG A 186 -30.35 -14.30 21.71
CA ARG A 186 -31.45 -15.21 22.07
C ARG A 186 -32.70 -14.97 21.22
N THR A 187 -33.05 -13.71 21.00
CA THR A 187 -34.22 -13.34 20.19
C THR A 187 -34.01 -13.72 18.72
N LEU A 188 -32.82 -13.45 18.18
CA LEU A 188 -32.46 -13.81 16.81
C LEU A 188 -32.43 -15.33 16.61
N PHE A 189 -31.86 -16.08 17.55
CA PHE A 189 -31.80 -17.55 17.48
C PHE A 189 -33.17 -18.20 17.60
N ALA A 190 -34.07 -17.62 18.41
CA ALA A 190 -35.45 -18.09 18.48
C ALA A 190 -36.22 -17.86 17.17
N THR A 191 -35.88 -16.80 16.42
CA THR A 191 -36.59 -16.42 15.19
C THR A 191 -36.06 -17.17 13.95
N HIS A 192 -34.74 -17.35 13.87
CA HIS A 192 -34.06 -17.83 12.66
C HIS A 192 -33.36 -19.18 12.84
N GLY A 193 -33.34 -19.73 14.07
CA GLY A 193 -32.61 -20.94 14.42
C GLY A 193 -31.21 -20.68 14.94
N ILE A 194 -30.54 -21.74 15.38
CA ILE A 194 -29.19 -21.71 15.96
C ILE A 194 -28.16 -21.80 14.83
N PRO A 195 -27.22 -20.85 14.69
CA PRO A 195 -26.16 -20.91 13.68
C PRO A 195 -25.05 -21.90 14.05
N ASP A 196 -24.29 -22.38 13.07
CA ASP A 196 -23.10 -23.20 13.33
C ASP A 196 -21.93 -22.35 13.86
N TYR A 197 -21.80 -21.12 13.34
CA TYR A 197 -20.69 -20.22 13.61
C TYR A 197 -21.15 -18.81 13.98
N VAL A 198 -20.57 -18.25 15.03
CA VAL A 198 -20.67 -16.81 15.36
C VAL A 198 -19.29 -16.20 15.32
N VAL A 199 -19.12 -15.20 14.45
CA VAL A 199 -17.88 -14.44 14.29
C VAL A 199 -18.05 -13.07 14.92
N ASN A 200 -17.10 -12.64 15.74
CA ASN A 200 -17.06 -11.26 16.26
C ASN A 200 -15.64 -10.71 16.31
N ASP A 201 -15.58 -9.39 16.51
CA ASP A 201 -14.36 -8.70 16.88
C ASP A 201 -13.93 -9.07 18.31
N ASN A 202 -12.66 -8.86 18.63
CA ASN A 202 -12.13 -9.11 19.99
C ASN A 202 -12.62 -8.07 21.02
N SER A 203 -13.83 -7.52 20.87
CA SER A 203 -14.38 -6.58 21.83
C SER A 203 -14.68 -7.27 23.16
N THR A 204 -14.56 -6.52 24.26
CA THR A 204 -14.66 -7.02 25.64
C THR A 204 -15.99 -7.68 25.96
N ALA A 205 -17.06 -7.30 25.25
CA ALA A 205 -18.38 -7.90 25.40
C ALA A 205 -18.45 -9.34 24.86
N PHE A 206 -17.65 -9.68 23.84
CA PHE A 206 -17.65 -11.01 23.24
C PHE A 206 -16.55 -11.93 23.76
N THR A 207 -15.55 -11.40 24.47
CA THR A 207 -14.47 -12.21 25.09
C THR A 207 -14.76 -12.62 26.55
N SER A 208 -15.90 -12.25 27.09
CA SER A 208 -16.30 -12.58 28.46
C SER A 208 -16.68 -14.06 28.66
N ALA A 209 -16.51 -14.57 29.88
CA ALA A 209 -16.85 -15.96 30.23
C ALA A 209 -18.35 -16.27 30.03
N GLU A 210 -19.23 -15.32 30.35
CA GLU A 210 -20.68 -15.43 30.14
C GLU A 210 -21.01 -15.66 28.65
N PHE A 211 -20.32 -14.96 27.74
CA PHE A 211 -20.51 -15.12 26.30
C PHE A 211 -20.03 -16.50 25.81
N ALA A 212 -18.87 -16.94 26.28
CA ALA A 212 -18.32 -18.24 25.94
C ALA A 212 -19.24 -19.39 26.41
N GLU A 213 -19.81 -19.29 27.61
CA GLU A 213 -20.77 -20.26 28.14
C GLU A 213 -22.09 -20.26 27.34
N PHE A 214 -22.57 -19.09 26.94
CA PHE A 214 -23.73 -18.97 26.06
C PHE A 214 -23.50 -19.62 24.69
N MET A 215 -22.33 -19.45 24.08
CA MET A 215 -21.99 -20.12 22.81
C MET A 215 -21.91 -21.64 22.98
N LYS A 216 -21.23 -22.09 24.04
CA LYS A 216 -21.07 -23.52 24.34
C LYS A 216 -22.41 -24.21 24.62
N SER A 217 -23.31 -23.58 25.37
CA SER A 217 -24.63 -24.14 25.68
C SER A 217 -25.55 -24.29 24.47
N ASN A 218 -25.33 -23.49 23.42
CA ASN A 218 -26.06 -23.59 22.15
C ASN A 218 -25.31 -24.40 21.08
N CYS A 219 -24.19 -25.05 21.43
CA CYS A 219 -23.33 -25.80 20.51
C CYS A 219 -22.79 -24.95 19.33
N ILE A 220 -22.58 -23.65 19.56
CA ILE A 220 -22.13 -22.70 18.54
C ILE A 220 -20.59 -22.59 18.59
N GLN A 221 -19.95 -22.62 17.42
CA GLN A 221 -18.52 -22.33 17.31
C GLN A 221 -18.28 -20.82 17.29
N HIS A 222 -17.67 -20.32 18.36
CA HIS A 222 -17.31 -18.91 18.52
C HIS A 222 -15.94 -18.65 17.89
N LEU A 223 -15.92 -17.75 16.91
CA LEU A 223 -14.75 -17.38 16.13
C LEU A 223 -14.40 -15.91 16.36
N ASN A 224 -13.13 -15.63 16.64
CA ASN A 224 -12.63 -14.26 16.86
C ASN A 224 -11.64 -13.90 15.76
N HIS A 225 -11.71 -12.66 15.27
CA HIS A 225 -10.77 -12.15 14.25
C HIS A 225 -9.28 -12.31 14.59
N GLY A 226 -8.91 -12.48 15.87
CA GLY A 226 -7.53 -12.67 16.34
C GLY A 226 -7.13 -14.12 16.67
N THR A 227 -8.02 -15.10 16.61
CA THR A 227 -7.72 -16.50 16.99
C THR A 227 -8.26 -17.43 15.90
N LEU A 228 -7.40 -17.75 14.95
CA LEU A 228 -7.70 -18.79 13.96
C LEU A 228 -7.60 -20.15 14.66
N PRO A 229 -8.62 -21.02 14.59
CA PRO A 229 -8.55 -22.32 15.23
C PRO A 229 -7.43 -23.15 14.60
N SER A 230 -6.44 -23.56 15.39
CA SER A 230 -5.62 -24.71 15.04
C SER A 230 -6.55 -25.91 14.94
N CYS A 231 -6.49 -26.61 13.80
CA CYS A 231 -7.18 -27.84 13.46
C CYS A 231 -7.77 -28.59 14.66
N LEU A 232 -9.10 -28.64 14.75
CA LEU A 232 -9.80 -29.58 15.64
C LEU A 232 -10.32 -30.72 14.78
N GLU A 233 -9.70 -31.88 14.97
CA GLU A 233 -10.15 -33.16 14.46
C GLU A 233 -11.64 -33.36 14.76
N ARG A 234 -12.37 -33.75 13.71
CA ARG A 234 -13.78 -34.09 13.79
C ARG A 234 -13.92 -35.36 14.63
N SER A 235 -14.33 -35.20 15.89
CA SER A 235 -14.97 -36.29 16.63
C SER A 235 -16.22 -36.71 15.86
N SER A 236 -16.14 -37.90 15.29
CA SER A 236 -17.21 -38.59 14.58
C SER A 236 -18.43 -38.76 15.49
N ARG A 237 -19.59 -38.26 15.05
CA ARG A 237 -20.89 -38.63 15.63
C ARG A 237 -21.08 -40.13 15.43
N THR A 238 -21.01 -40.89 16.52
CA THR A 238 -21.60 -42.22 16.59
C THR A 238 -23.11 -42.06 16.45
N THR A 239 -23.66 -42.56 15.34
CA THR A 239 -25.08 -42.84 15.24
C THR A 239 -25.29 -44.20 15.90
N SER A 240 -25.89 -44.20 17.09
CA SER A 240 -26.59 -45.40 17.55
C SER A 240 -27.90 -45.45 16.78
N SER A 241 -27.99 -46.35 15.82
CA SER A 241 -29.26 -46.88 15.34
C SER A 241 -29.76 -47.89 16.37
N GLU A 242 -30.94 -47.63 16.94
CA GLU A 242 -31.84 -48.69 17.43
C GLU A 242 -32.49 -49.41 16.25
#